data_AF-A0A962NFB7-F1
#
_entry.id   AF-A0A962NFB7-F1
#
_cell.length_a   1.000
_cell.length_b   1.000
_cell.length_c   1.000
_cell.angle_alpha   90.00
_cell.angle_beta   90.00
_cell.angle_gamma   90.00
#
_symmetry.space_group_name_H-M   'P 1'
#
loop_
_entity.id
_entity.type
_entity.pdbx_description
1 polymer ?
#
loop_
_entity_poly.entity_id
_entity_poly.type
_entity_poly.pdbx_seq_one_letter_code
_entity_poly.pdbx_strand_id
1 'polypeptide(L)'
;GVVGYKTHCKMLLVVRREGEKLRRYAHLSTGNYHPGTSTAYTDIGLLTSDRDLCEDVNKLFSQMSGLGPVIKLKYLLQSPFTLHRGMLEKIGREIEHAAAGRPARIMAKMNSLSEPTVIQALYEASIAGVQ
;
A
#
# COMPACT_ATOMS: atom_id res chain seq x y z
N GLY A 1 5.64 -12.40 13.04
CA GLY A 1 5.50 -12.25 11.58
C GLY A 1 4.47 -13.26 11.09
N VAL A 2 3.96 -13.12 9.87
CA VAL A 2 3.05 -14.13 9.30
C VAL A 2 3.88 -15.34 8.88
N VAL A 3 3.56 -16.53 9.40
CA VAL A 3 4.29 -17.77 9.10
C VAL A 3 4.29 -18.01 7.59
N GLY A 4 5.47 -18.31 7.02
CA GLY A 4 5.65 -18.52 5.58
C GLY A 4 5.85 -17.25 4.75
N TYR A 5 5.77 -16.05 5.34
CA TYR A 5 5.92 -14.79 4.60
C TYR A 5 7.02 -13.89 5.17
N LYS A 6 7.82 -13.32 4.27
CA LYS A 6 8.77 -12.26 4.62
C LYS A 6 8.03 -10.93 4.74
N THR A 7 8.33 -10.17 5.79
CA THR A 7 7.82 -8.81 5.96
C THR A 7 8.72 -7.84 5.20
N HIS A 8 8.15 -7.11 4.23
CA HIS A 8 8.89 -6.12 3.42
C HIS A 8 8.30 -4.70 3.49
N CYS A 9 7.18 -4.50 4.19
CA CYS A 9 6.65 -3.16 4.45
C CYS A 9 7.55 -2.43 5.45
N LYS A 10 7.74 -1.11 5.25
CA LYS A 10 8.45 -0.27 6.21
C LYS A 10 7.46 0.71 6.81
N MET A 11 7.07 0.40 8.03
CA MET A 11 6.07 1.17 8.77
C MET A 11 6.53 1.32 10.21
N LEU A 12 6.13 2.42 10.84
CA LEU A 12 6.32 2.68 12.26
C LEU A 12 5.01 3.25 12.81
N LEU A 13 4.64 2.82 14.01
CA LEU A 13 3.47 3.33 14.72
C LEU A 13 3.90 3.86 16.09
N VAL A 14 3.68 5.14 16.34
CA VAL A 14 3.84 5.75 17.66
C VAL A 14 2.47 5.88 18.28
N VAL A 15 2.31 5.33 19.49
CA VAL A 15 1.14 5.57 20.33
C VAL A 15 1.58 6.48 21.47
N ARG A 16 1.04 7.70 21.51
CA ARG A 16 1.38 8.74 22.48
C ARG A 16 0.16 9.10 23.31
N ARG A 17 0.33 9.23 24.63
CA ARG A 17 -0.69 9.83 25.50
C ARG A 17 -0.61 11.35 25.38
N GLU A 18 -1.72 11.98 25.03
CA GLU A 18 -1.89 13.44 24.97
C GLU A 18 -3.08 13.84 25.84
N GLY A 19 -2.78 14.32 27.06
CA GLY A 19 -3.77 14.47 28.12
C GLY A 19 -4.41 13.13 28.48
N GLU A 20 -5.73 13.09 28.44
CA GLU A 20 -6.52 11.87 28.72
C GLU A 20 -6.69 10.95 27.51
N LYS A 21 -6.24 11.36 26.31
CA LYS A 21 -6.47 10.62 25.06
C LYS A 21 -5.20 9.93 24.57
N LEU A 22 -5.37 8.78 23.93
CA LEU A 22 -4.31 8.16 23.13
C LEU A 22 -4.38 8.69 21.70
N ARG A 23 -3.24 9.15 21.18
CA ARG A 23 -3.04 9.58 19.80
C ARG A 23 -2.08 8.63 19.12
N ARG A 24 -2.33 8.38 17.84
CA ARG A 24 -1.49 7.53 17.00
C ARG A 24 -0.88 8.35 15.88
N TYR A 25 0.39 8.06 15.59
CA TYR A 25 1.12 8.61 14.46
C TYR A 25 1.72 7.44 13.70
N ALA A 26 1.53 7.41 12.39
CA ALA A 26 2.08 6.38 11.53
C ALA A 26 3.10 6.99 10.57
N HIS A 27 4.21 6.29 10.38
CA HIS A 27 5.12 6.53 9.26
C HIS A 27 5.06 5.33 8.31
N LEU A 28 4.91 5.57 7.01
CA LEU A 28 4.99 4.56 5.96
C LEU A 28 6.04 4.98 4.93
N SER A 29 6.91 4.07 4.51
CA SER A 29 8.03 4.37 3.61
C SER A 29 8.19 3.37 2.47
N THR A 30 8.61 3.86 1.31
CA THR A 30 9.11 3.02 0.20
C THR A 30 10.45 2.38 0.57
N GLY A 31 11.27 3.10 1.34
CA GLY A 31 12.63 2.75 1.74
C GLY A 31 12.75 2.15 3.13
N ASN A 32 13.95 1.68 3.45
CA ASN A 32 14.30 1.17 4.78
C ASN A 32 14.83 2.29 5.71
N TYR A 33 14.85 2.00 7.01
CA TYR A 33 15.32 2.93 8.05
C TYR A 33 16.84 2.86 8.29
N HIS A 34 17.60 2.12 7.49
CA HIS A 34 19.03 1.94 7.70
C HIS A 34 19.79 3.21 7.23
N PRO A 35 20.49 3.93 8.14
CA PRO A 35 21.10 5.23 7.83
C PRO A 35 22.08 5.19 6.67
N GLY A 36 22.82 4.08 6.52
CA GLY A 36 23.80 3.91 5.44
C GLY A 36 23.19 3.80 4.04
N THR A 37 21.92 3.40 3.92
CA THR A 37 21.23 3.34 2.62
C THR A 37 20.33 4.55 2.41
N SER A 38 19.76 5.13 3.47
CA SER A 38 18.84 6.28 3.33
C SER A 38 19.49 7.54 2.74
N THR A 39 20.83 7.64 2.75
CA THR A 39 21.56 8.74 2.10
C THR A 39 21.87 8.48 0.62
N ALA A 40 21.83 7.22 0.18
CA ALA A 40 22.18 6.81 -1.18
C ALA A 40 20.94 6.54 -2.06
N TYR A 41 19.80 6.22 -1.47
CA TYR A 41 18.56 5.93 -2.19
C TYR A 41 17.55 7.07 -2.07
N THR A 42 16.79 7.29 -3.13
CA THR A 42 15.64 8.20 -3.12
C THR A 42 14.40 7.42 -2.72
N ASP A 43 13.82 7.80 -1.58
CA ASP A 43 12.62 7.19 -1.03
C ASP A 43 11.61 8.25 -0.60
N ILE A 44 10.33 7.84 -0.53
CA ILE A 44 9.24 8.68 -0.05
C ILE A 44 8.77 8.12 1.29
N GLY A 45 8.65 9.01 2.28
CA GLY A 45 8.06 8.74 3.59
C GLY A 45 6.79 9.56 3.80
N LEU A 46 5.73 8.91 4.26
CA LEU A 46 4.50 9.55 4.72
C LEU A 46 4.44 9.48 6.24
N LEU A 47 4.57 10.62 6.92
CA LEU A 47 4.25 10.77 8.33
C LEU A 47 2.84 11.33 8.48
N THR A 48 1.97 10.65 9.23
CA THR A 48 0.57 11.05 9.38
C THR A 48 0.02 10.80 10.77
N SER A 49 -1.06 11.52 11.10
CA SER A 49 -1.94 11.25 12.25
C SER A 49 -3.39 10.98 11.82
N ASP A 50 -3.61 10.68 10.52
CA ASP A 50 -4.91 10.27 10.01
C ASP A 50 -5.40 9.05 10.77
N ARG A 51 -6.57 9.19 11.40
CA ARG A 51 -7.10 8.18 12.33
C ARG A 51 -7.26 6.82 11.67
N ASP A 52 -7.79 6.81 10.46
CA ASP A 52 -8.17 5.57 9.80
C ASP A 52 -6.94 4.88 9.20
N LEU A 53 -5.95 5.63 8.68
CA LEU A 53 -4.67 5.07 8.24
C LEU A 53 -3.84 4.55 9.42
N CYS A 54 -3.82 5.28 10.55
CA CYS A 54 -3.18 4.80 11.77
C CYS A 54 -3.84 3.53 12.32
N GLU A 55 -5.15 3.40 12.20
CA GLU A 55 -5.88 2.19 12.60
C GLU A 55 -5.56 1.00 11.69
N ASP A 56 -5.45 1.22 10.37
CA ASP A 56 -5.00 0.19 9.43
C ASP A 56 -3.59 -0.32 9.77
N VAL A 57 -2.65 0.58 10.06
CA VAL A 57 -1.29 0.22 10.49
C VAL A 57 -1.30 -0.54 11.81
N ASN A 58 -2.12 -0.12 12.78
CA ASN A 58 -2.28 -0.83 14.05
C ASN A 58 -2.78 -2.27 13.85
N LYS A 59 -3.82 -2.46 13.02
CA LYS A 59 -4.35 -3.79 12.69
C LYS A 59 -3.30 -4.69 12.03
N LEU A 60 -2.51 -4.14 11.10
CA LEU A 60 -1.40 -4.86 10.47
C LEU A 60 -0.37 -5.34 11.50
N PHE A 61 0.06 -4.47 12.42
CA PHE A 61 0.98 -4.85 13.48
C PHE A 61 0.38 -5.95 14.37
N SER A 62 -0.89 -5.83 14.78
CA SER A 62 -1.57 -6.86 15.56
C SER A 62 -1.59 -8.21 14.87
N GLN A 63 -1.92 -8.24 13.56
CA GLN A 63 -1.93 -9.47 12.75
C GLN A 63 -0.53 -10.09 12.62
N MET A 64 0.51 -9.25 12.53
CA MET A 64 1.90 -9.73 12.47
C MET A 64 2.41 -10.29 13.80
N SER A 65 1.90 -9.79 14.93
CA SER A 65 2.33 -10.19 16.28
C SER A 65 1.52 -11.35 16.89
N GLY A 66 0.32 -11.64 16.39
CA GLY A 66 -0.53 -12.71 16.94
C GLY A 66 -1.66 -13.11 15.99
N LEU A 67 -2.17 -14.33 16.15
CA LEU A 67 -3.27 -14.95 15.39
C LEU A 67 -4.54 -14.07 15.42
N GLY A 68 -4.60 -13.09 14.52
CA GLY A 68 -5.77 -12.26 14.28
C GLY A 68 -6.54 -12.75 13.05
N PRO A 69 -7.88 -12.63 13.04
CA PRO A 69 -8.69 -12.93 11.86
C PRO A 69 -8.33 -12.01 10.68
N VAL A 70 -8.84 -12.33 9.49
CA VAL A 70 -8.66 -11.51 8.28
C VAL A 70 -9.06 -10.06 8.57
N ILE A 71 -8.10 -9.15 8.45
CA ILE A 71 -8.30 -7.72 8.72
C ILE A 71 -8.84 -7.01 7.47
N LYS A 72 -9.98 -6.35 7.62
CA LYS A 72 -10.46 -5.39 6.62
C LYS A 72 -9.79 -4.05 6.88
N LEU A 73 -8.95 -3.65 5.94
CA LEU A 73 -8.24 -2.37 5.90
C LEU A 73 -9.06 -1.37 5.08
N LYS A 74 -9.00 -0.09 5.46
CA LYS A 74 -9.77 0.98 4.79
C LYS A 74 -8.98 1.61 3.65
N TYR A 75 -7.70 1.88 3.87
CA TYR A 75 -6.81 2.52 2.91
C TYR A 75 -5.70 1.60 2.44
N LEU A 76 -5.15 0.78 3.33
CA LEU A 76 -3.98 -0.03 2.99
C LEU A 76 -4.35 -1.27 2.17
N LEU A 77 -3.54 -1.51 1.14
CA LEU A 77 -3.49 -2.77 0.42
C LEU A 77 -2.30 -3.58 0.93
N GLN A 78 -2.54 -4.82 1.36
CA GLN A 78 -1.56 -5.69 1.99
C GLN A 78 -1.28 -6.90 1.11
N SER A 79 0.00 -7.21 0.90
CA SER A 79 0.42 -8.48 0.31
C SER A 79 0.47 -9.58 1.38
N PRO A 80 0.07 -10.83 1.06
CA PRO A 80 -0.47 -11.30 -0.22
C PRO A 80 -2.00 -11.14 -0.39
N PHE A 81 -2.69 -10.60 0.61
CA PHE A 81 -4.14 -10.77 0.75
C PHE A 81 -4.99 -9.85 -0.14
N THR A 82 -4.68 -8.55 -0.21
CA THR A 82 -5.50 -7.55 -0.90
C THR A 82 -4.77 -6.80 -2.00
N LEU A 83 -3.43 -6.76 -1.97
CA LEU A 83 -2.67 -5.94 -2.91
C LEU A 83 -2.85 -6.36 -4.38
N HIS A 84 -2.69 -7.64 -4.70
CA HIS A 84 -2.78 -8.10 -6.09
C HIS A 84 -4.16 -7.83 -6.70
N ARG A 85 -5.22 -8.33 -6.04
CA ARG A 85 -6.61 -8.07 -6.45
C ARG A 85 -6.92 -6.58 -6.52
N GLY A 86 -6.53 -5.81 -5.51
CA GLY A 86 -6.76 -4.37 -5.46
C GLY A 86 -6.04 -3.59 -6.57
N MET A 87 -4.89 -4.07 -7.06
CA MET A 87 -4.22 -3.49 -8.22
C MET A 87 -5.01 -3.76 -9.51
N LEU A 88 -5.47 -5.00 -9.72
CA LEU A 88 -6.29 -5.35 -10.89
C LEU A 88 -7.61 -4.57 -10.92
N GLU A 89 -8.28 -4.43 -9.78
CA GLU A 89 -9.50 -3.63 -9.65
C GLU A 89 -9.26 -2.15 -10.01
N LYS A 90 -8.13 -1.58 -9.60
CA LYS A 90 -7.77 -0.19 -9.94
C LYS A 90 -7.50 0.00 -11.42
N ILE A 91 -6.83 -0.97 -12.07
CA ILE A 91 -6.59 -0.94 -13.51
C ILE A 91 -7.93 -1.07 -14.27
N GLY A 92 -8.78 -2.04 -13.88
CA GLY A 92 -10.11 -2.24 -14.45
C GLY A 92 -10.99 -1.00 -14.34
N ARG A 93 -10.93 -0.28 -13.22
CA ARG A 93 -11.65 0.99 -13.05
C ARG A 93 -11.21 2.05 -14.07
N GLU A 94 -9.92 2.16 -14.40
CA GLU A 94 -9.47 3.11 -15.43
C GLU A 94 -9.94 2.67 -16.83
N ILE A 95 -10.03 1.37 -17.11
CA ILE A 95 -10.65 0.84 -18.33
C ILE A 95 -12.11 1.27 -18.44
N GLU A 96 -12.89 1.12 -17.36
CA GLU A 96 -14.28 1.57 -17.31
C GLU A 96 -14.41 3.09 -17.49
N HIS A 97 -13.43 3.85 -17.02
CA HIS A 97 -13.38 5.30 -17.24
C HIS A 97 -13.17 5.62 -18.72
N ALA A 98 -12.18 4.99 -19.37
CA ALA A 98 -11.89 5.18 -20.79
C ALA A 98 -13.07 4.77 -21.68
N ALA A 99 -13.67 3.60 -21.41
CA ALA A 99 -14.85 3.11 -22.13
C ALA A 99 -16.06 4.05 -22.02
N ALA A 100 -16.19 4.77 -20.90
CA ALA A 100 -17.21 5.78 -20.70
C ALA A 100 -16.84 7.17 -21.28
N GLY A 101 -15.73 7.28 -22.02
CA GLY A 101 -15.24 8.55 -22.59
C GLY A 101 -14.71 9.54 -21.54
N ARG A 102 -14.42 9.08 -20.32
CA ARG A 102 -13.86 9.91 -19.24
C ARG A 102 -12.33 9.91 -19.32
N PRO A 103 -11.66 10.95 -18.79
CA PRO A 103 -10.21 10.91 -18.62
C PRO A 103 -9.78 9.69 -17.78
N ALA A 104 -8.87 8.90 -18.32
CA ALA A 104 -8.34 7.69 -17.69
C ALA A 104 -6.82 7.64 -17.85
N ARG A 105 -6.11 7.43 -16.73
CA ARG A 105 -4.64 7.45 -16.74
C ARG A 105 -4.06 6.60 -15.61
N ILE A 106 -3.03 5.83 -15.91
CA ILE A 106 -2.24 5.05 -14.96
C ILE A 106 -0.81 5.57 -14.96
N MET A 107 -0.40 6.18 -13.84
CA MET A 107 1.00 6.54 -13.59
C MET A 107 1.59 5.60 -12.56
N ALA A 108 2.64 4.88 -12.93
CA ALA A 108 3.29 3.92 -12.05
C ALA A 108 4.80 4.17 -11.96
N LYS A 109 5.32 4.30 -10.74
CA LYS A 109 6.76 4.32 -10.45
C LYS A 109 7.10 3.14 -9.57
N MET A 110 7.99 2.29 -10.05
CA MET A 110 8.49 1.13 -9.32
C MET A 110 9.93 0.84 -9.71
N ASN A 111 10.57 -0.11 -9.02
CA ASN A 111 11.91 -0.57 -9.37
C ASN A 111 11.85 -1.65 -10.46
N SER A 112 10.83 -2.51 -10.42
CA SER A 112 10.62 -3.57 -11.40
C SER A 112 9.12 -3.88 -11.54
N LEU A 113 8.71 -4.22 -12.77
CA LEU A 113 7.40 -4.74 -13.11
C LEU A 113 7.58 -6.14 -13.68
N SER A 114 7.15 -7.17 -12.96
CA SER A 114 7.40 -8.57 -13.35
C SER A 114 6.24 -9.52 -13.06
N GLU A 115 5.08 -9.03 -12.61
CA GLU A 115 3.91 -9.87 -12.35
C GLU A 115 3.07 -9.98 -13.64
N PRO A 116 2.95 -11.18 -14.26
CA PRO A 116 2.35 -11.33 -15.58
C PRO A 116 0.89 -10.86 -15.67
N THR A 117 0.09 -11.08 -14.62
CA THR A 117 -1.34 -10.73 -14.63
C THR A 117 -1.54 -9.21 -14.64
N VAL A 118 -0.77 -8.48 -13.82
CA VAL A 118 -0.77 -7.02 -13.82
C VAL A 118 -0.24 -6.49 -15.16
N ILE A 119 0.80 -7.09 -15.73
CA ILE A 119 1.30 -6.71 -17.07
C ILE A 119 0.21 -6.87 -18.13
N GLN A 120 -0.50 -8.00 -18.12
CA GLN A 120 -1.60 -8.25 -19.05
C GLN A 120 -2.74 -7.25 -18.87
N ALA A 121 -3.13 -6.96 -17.63
CA ALA A 121 -4.16 -5.96 -17.34
C ALA A 121 -3.75 -4.54 -17.81
N LEU A 122 -2.46 -4.19 -17.73
CA LEU A 122 -1.95 -2.92 -18.27
C LEU A 122 -2.00 -2.89 -19.80
N TYR A 123 -1.75 -4.02 -20.49
CA TYR A 123 -1.96 -4.11 -21.94
C TYR A 123 -3.43 -3.90 -22.30
N GLU A 124 -4.35 -4.53 -21.57
CA GLU A 124 -5.79 -4.33 -21.77
C GLU A 124 -6.21 -2.87 -21.53
N ALA A 125 -5.65 -2.22 -20.52
CA ALA A 125 -5.87 -0.80 -20.26
C ALA A 125 -5.40 0.10 -21.40
N SER A 126 -4.20 -0.17 -21.92
CA SER A 126 -3.66 0.54 -23.09
C SER A 126 -4.56 0.37 -24.32
N ILE A 127 -5.00 -0.85 -24.62
CA ILE A 127 -5.91 -1.15 -25.74
C ILE A 127 -7.25 -0.43 -25.59
N ALA A 128 -7.76 -0.30 -24.37
CA ALA A 128 -8.99 0.42 -24.06
C ALA A 128 -8.86 1.96 -24.12
N GLY A 129 -7.65 2.49 -24.36
CA GLY A 129 -7.40 3.93 -24.47
C GLY A 129 -7.01 4.63 -23.16
N VAL A 130 -6.62 3.88 -22.13
CA VAL A 130 -6.06 4.45 -20.88
C VAL A 130 -4.63 4.94 -21.14
N GLN A 131 -4.31 6.14 -20.65
CA GLN A 131 -2.97 6.75 -20.75
C GLN A 131 -1.98 6.27 -19.70
#